data_AF-A0A3M0XWM6-F1
#
_entry.id   AF-A0A3M0XWM6-F1
#
_cell.length_a   1.000
_cell.length_b   1.000
_cell.length_c   1.000
_cell.angle_alpha   90.00
_cell.angle_beta   90.00
_cell.angle_gamma   90.00
#
_symmetry.space_group_name_H-M   'P 1'
#
loop_
_entity.id
_entity.type
_entity.pdbx_description
1 polymer ?
#
loop_
_entity_poly.entity_id
_entity_poly.type
_entity_poly.pdbx_seq_one_letter_code
_entity_poly.pdbx_strand_id
1 'polypeptide(L)'
;MQKYEKGFLVAVIAAALLAAAFIHPRLLGNKWRPWRLGLDLLGGSHLVYRVDLSKVAPADQESVVNGLRDVIEKRVNLFGVSEPQVFVARSAGETRLVVELAGVRDVHKAIQEIGETPFLEFREVQEQQGEGTSTEPAFIPTKLTGRYITGAQLSFDTTGAPQVSLTLNS
;
A
#
# COMPACT_ATOMS: atom_id res chain seq x y z
N MET A 1 -3.50 -6.91 69.04
CA MET A 1 -3.61 -7.90 67.93
C MET A 1 -4.60 -7.49 66.83
N GLN A 2 -5.67 -6.70 67.09
CA GLN A 2 -6.68 -6.29 66.08
C GLN A 2 -6.21 -5.42 64.89
N LYS A 3 -5.02 -4.82 64.93
CA LYS A 3 -4.53 -3.94 63.84
C LYS A 3 -4.14 -4.72 62.57
N TYR A 4 -3.68 -5.96 62.71
CA TYR A 4 -3.23 -6.79 61.59
C TYR A 4 -4.39 -7.45 60.84
N GLU A 5 -5.50 -7.75 61.52
CA GLU A 5 -6.69 -8.35 60.89
C GLU A 5 -7.37 -7.38 59.90
N LYS A 6 -7.45 -6.09 60.26
CA LYS A 6 -8.00 -5.07 59.35
C LYS A 6 -7.10 -4.82 58.14
N GLY A 7 -5.78 -4.87 58.31
CA GLY A 7 -4.83 -4.73 57.20
C GLY A 7 -4.90 -5.90 56.22
N PHE A 8 -5.04 -7.13 56.73
CA PHE A 8 -5.23 -8.33 55.90
C PHE A 8 -6.53 -8.26 55.09
N LEU A 9 -7.64 -7.86 55.72
CA LEU A 9 -8.92 -7.76 55.04
C LEU A 9 -8.92 -6.69 53.93
N VAL A 10 -8.26 -5.55 54.15
CA VAL A 10 -8.05 -4.53 53.12
C VAL A 10 -7.18 -5.05 51.98
N ALA A 11 -6.12 -5.81 52.27
CA ALA A 11 -5.28 -6.41 51.24
C ALA A 11 -6.04 -7.44 50.38
N VAL A 12 -6.90 -8.25 50.99
CA VAL A 12 -7.76 -9.21 50.27
C VAL A 12 -8.77 -8.49 49.39
N ILE A 13 -9.41 -7.43 49.87
CA ILE A 13 -10.33 -6.61 49.06
C ILE A 13 -9.58 -5.94 47.91
N ALA A 14 -8.40 -5.36 48.15
CA ALA A 14 -7.58 -4.75 47.11
C ALA A 14 -7.14 -5.76 46.05
N ALA A 15 -6.71 -6.95 46.46
CA ALA A 15 -6.37 -8.04 45.55
C ALA A 15 -7.58 -8.53 44.75
N ALA A 16 -8.76 -8.64 45.38
CA ALA A 16 -10.00 -9.02 44.70
C ALA A 16 -10.43 -7.96 43.68
N LEU A 17 -10.29 -6.66 43.99
CA LEU A 17 -10.58 -5.57 43.06
C LEU A 17 -9.59 -5.55 41.89
N LEU A 18 -8.30 -5.79 42.14
CA LEU A 18 -7.29 -5.93 41.09
C LEU A 18 -7.57 -7.14 40.19
N ALA A 19 -7.91 -8.29 40.79
CA ALA A 19 -8.29 -9.48 40.05
C ALA A 19 -9.57 -9.25 39.23
N ALA A 20 -10.58 -8.59 39.79
CA ALA A 20 -11.82 -8.25 39.08
C ALA A 20 -11.56 -7.29 37.91
N ALA A 21 -10.70 -6.28 38.09
CA ALA A 21 -10.29 -5.37 37.02
C ALA A 21 -9.52 -6.09 35.89
N PHE A 22 -8.71 -7.10 36.25
CA PHE A 22 -7.97 -7.91 35.29
C PHE A 22 -8.86 -8.92 34.54
N ILE A 23 -9.79 -9.60 35.22
CA ILE A 23 -10.68 -10.62 34.65
C ILE A 23 -11.84 -9.97 33.86
N HIS A 24 -12.29 -8.78 34.25
CA HIS A 24 -13.34 -8.02 33.57
C HIS A 24 -12.81 -6.68 33.02
N PRO A 25 -11.93 -6.71 32.00
CA PRO A 25 -11.38 -5.50 31.39
C PRO A 25 -12.46 -4.64 30.70
N ARG A 26 -13.70 -5.14 30.57
CA ARG A 26 -14.86 -4.38 30.07
C ARG A 26 -15.13 -3.09 30.85
N LEU A 27 -14.71 -2.99 32.12
CA LEU A 27 -14.80 -1.76 32.93
C LEU A 27 -13.87 -0.63 32.46
N LEU A 28 -12.77 -0.96 31.77
CA LEU A 28 -11.78 0.01 31.26
C LEU A 28 -12.05 0.47 29.82
N GLY A 29 -13.15 0.01 29.21
CA GLY A 29 -13.55 0.35 27.85
C GLY A 29 -12.64 -0.23 26.76
N ASN A 30 -13.18 -0.42 25.56
CA ASN A 30 -12.47 -0.99 24.39
C ASN A 30 -11.26 -0.17 23.89
N LYS A 31 -10.83 0.88 24.60
CA LYS A 31 -9.68 1.72 24.23
C LYS A 31 -8.34 0.98 24.30
N TRP A 32 -8.26 -0.13 25.04
CA TRP A 32 -6.99 -0.83 25.28
C TRP A 32 -6.62 -1.80 24.15
N ARG A 33 -7.55 -2.14 23.26
CA ARG A 33 -7.29 -2.90 22.03
C ARG A 33 -8.28 -2.42 20.96
N PRO A 34 -7.93 -1.49 20.07
CA PRO A 34 -8.77 -1.22 18.92
C PRO A 34 -8.78 -2.48 18.03
N TRP A 35 -9.96 -3.10 17.88
CA TRP A 35 -10.11 -4.25 16.98
C TRP A 35 -10.04 -3.73 15.55
N ARG A 36 -9.18 -4.34 14.73
CA ARG A 36 -9.19 -4.09 13.27
C ARG A 36 -10.35 -4.89 12.71
N LEU A 37 -11.29 -4.19 12.08
CA LEU A 37 -12.53 -4.75 11.55
C LEU A 37 -12.31 -4.97 10.04
N GLY A 38 -12.72 -6.11 9.50
CA GLY A 38 -12.58 -6.41 8.07
C GLY A 38 -13.64 -5.70 7.21
N LEU A 39 -13.59 -5.92 5.89
CA LEU A 39 -14.56 -5.38 4.91
C LEU A 39 -16.01 -5.67 5.29
N ASP A 40 -16.30 -6.88 5.77
CA ASP A 40 -17.66 -7.30 6.14
C ASP A 40 -18.24 -6.51 7.32
N LEU A 41 -17.37 -5.94 8.17
CA LEU A 41 -17.77 -5.24 9.40
C LEU A 41 -17.59 -3.71 9.31
N LEU A 42 -16.57 -3.21 8.63
CA LEU A 42 -16.36 -1.78 8.39
C LEU A 42 -17.04 -1.27 7.12
N GLY A 43 -17.37 -2.17 6.19
CA GLY A 43 -17.62 -1.81 4.80
C GLY A 43 -16.34 -1.34 4.10
N GLY A 44 -16.46 -1.04 2.82
CA GLY A 44 -15.33 -0.63 1.99
C GLY A 44 -15.63 -0.76 0.50
N SER A 45 -14.57 -0.90 -0.29
CA SER A 45 -14.63 -0.99 -1.75
C SER A 45 -14.12 -2.35 -2.23
N HIS A 46 -14.83 -2.96 -3.19
CA HIS A 46 -14.41 -4.17 -3.90
C HIS A 46 -14.32 -3.85 -5.39
N LEU A 47 -13.11 -3.92 -5.93
CA LEU A 47 -12.79 -3.51 -7.29
C LEU A 47 -12.29 -4.73 -8.07
N VAL A 48 -12.88 -4.96 -9.25
CA VAL A 48 -12.50 -6.07 -10.13
C VAL A 48 -11.99 -5.51 -11.44
N TYR A 49 -10.70 -5.72 -11.70
CA TYR A 49 -10.04 -5.28 -12.93
C TYR A 49 -9.82 -6.47 -13.86
N ARG A 50 -10.09 -6.29 -15.15
CA ARG A 50 -9.69 -7.24 -16.19
C ARG A 50 -8.25 -6.93 -16.60
N VAL A 51 -7.38 -7.95 -16.60
CA VAL A 51 -5.99 -7.79 -17.03
C VAL A 51 -5.90 -8.09 -18.52
N ASP A 52 -5.45 -7.11 -19.30
CA ASP A 52 -5.15 -7.30 -20.72
C ASP A 52 -3.73 -7.84 -20.89
N LEU A 53 -3.64 -9.09 -21.36
CA LEU A 53 -2.38 -9.80 -21.60
C LEU A 53 -2.07 -9.93 -23.11
N SER A 54 -2.82 -9.26 -23.98
CA SER A 54 -2.72 -9.42 -25.45
C SER A 54 -1.34 -9.08 -26.01
N LYS A 55 -0.56 -8.26 -25.29
CA LYS A 55 0.80 -7.81 -25.67
C LYS A 55 1.92 -8.53 -24.91
N VAL A 56 1.60 -9.54 -24.09
CA VAL A 56 2.56 -10.21 -23.21
C VAL A 56 2.77 -11.65 -23.68
N ALA A 57 4.04 -12.04 -23.87
CA ALA A 57 4.39 -13.40 -24.25
C ALA A 57 3.90 -14.41 -23.19
N PRO A 58 3.37 -15.59 -23.57
CA PRO A 58 2.80 -16.55 -22.62
C PRO A 58 3.73 -16.94 -21.47
N ALA A 59 5.04 -17.01 -21.72
CA ALA A 59 6.05 -17.32 -20.71
C ALA A 59 6.16 -16.25 -19.60
N ASP A 60 5.87 -14.98 -19.92
CA ASP A 60 6.04 -13.85 -19.00
C ASP A 60 4.73 -13.46 -18.30
N GLN A 61 3.58 -14.00 -18.74
CA GLN A 61 2.26 -13.58 -18.25
C GLN A 61 2.11 -13.73 -16.73
N GLU A 62 2.60 -14.83 -16.15
CA GLU A 62 2.53 -15.04 -14.70
C GLU A 62 3.38 -14.04 -13.92
N SER A 63 4.61 -13.79 -14.37
CA SER A 63 5.50 -12.81 -13.77
C SER A 63 4.90 -11.40 -13.83
N VAL A 64 4.35 -11.01 -14.98
CA VAL A 64 3.69 -9.71 -15.18
C VAL A 64 2.48 -9.55 -14.28
N VAL A 65 1.63 -10.57 -14.16
CA VAL A 65 0.43 -10.53 -13.31
C VAL A 65 0.79 -10.44 -11.83
N ASN A 66 1.81 -11.17 -11.38
CA ASN A 66 2.30 -11.08 -10.00
C ASN A 66 2.93 -9.71 -9.72
N GLY A 67 3.74 -9.20 -10.65
CA GLY A 67 4.30 -7.85 -10.52
C GLY A 67 3.21 -6.77 -10.48
N LEU A 68 2.15 -6.90 -11.27
CA LEU A 68 0.99 -6.01 -11.23
C LEU A 68 0.33 -6.03 -9.85
N ARG A 69 0.07 -7.22 -9.28
CA ARG A 69 -0.47 -7.37 -7.93
C ARG A 69 0.38 -6.62 -6.90
N ASP A 70 1.69 -6.85 -6.91
CA ASP A 70 2.61 -6.26 -5.94
C ASP A 70 2.69 -4.72 -6.07
N VAL A 71 2.61 -4.20 -7.29
CA VAL A 71 2.56 -2.75 -7.53
C VAL A 71 1.27 -2.16 -6.96
N ILE A 72 0.12 -2.77 -7.23
CA ILE A 72 -1.16 -2.30 -6.70
C ILE A 72 -1.16 -2.35 -5.17
N GLU A 73 -0.67 -3.44 -4.57
CA GLU A 73 -0.54 -3.59 -3.12
C GLU A 73 0.31 -2.47 -2.50
N LYS A 74 1.47 -2.14 -3.10
CA LYS A 74 2.31 -1.04 -2.62
C LYS A 74 1.60 0.32 -2.71
N ARG A 75 0.84 0.58 -3.78
CA ARG A 75 0.08 1.83 -3.93
C ARG A 75 -0.97 1.96 -2.83
N VAL A 76 -1.80 0.95 -2.64
CA VAL A 76 -2.88 1.00 -1.63
C VAL A 76 -2.32 1.10 -0.20
N ASN A 77 -1.16 0.51 0.07
CA ASN A 77 -0.45 0.65 1.35
C ASN A 77 0.02 2.10 1.60
N LEU A 78 0.52 2.81 0.57
CA LEU A 78 0.95 4.20 0.70
C LEU A 78 -0.21 5.16 1.05
N PHE A 79 -1.44 4.82 0.67
CA PHE A 79 -2.62 5.62 0.95
C PHE A 79 -3.21 5.40 2.36
N GLY A 80 -2.54 4.62 3.22
CA GLY A 80 -2.93 4.42 4.61
C GLY A 80 -4.11 3.46 4.78
N VAL A 81 -4.41 2.64 3.77
CA VAL A 81 -5.40 1.56 3.90
C VAL A 81 -4.85 0.53 4.87
N SER A 82 -5.61 0.24 5.92
CA SER A 82 -5.09 -0.54 7.06
C SER A 82 -4.85 -2.02 6.74
N GLU A 83 -5.63 -2.60 5.81
CA GLU A 83 -5.60 -4.02 5.42
C GLU A 83 -6.11 -4.19 3.98
N PRO A 84 -5.36 -3.75 2.96
CA PRO A 84 -5.73 -4.04 1.58
C PRO A 84 -5.57 -5.52 1.27
N GLN A 85 -6.49 -6.09 0.50
CA GLN A 85 -6.35 -7.44 -0.07
C GLN A 85 -6.27 -7.32 -1.58
N VAL A 86 -5.19 -7.80 -2.16
CA VAL A 86 -4.98 -7.79 -3.61
C VAL A 86 -4.65 -9.22 -4.06
N PHE A 87 -5.52 -9.80 -4.87
CA PHE A 87 -5.33 -11.17 -5.35
C PHE A 87 -5.77 -11.35 -6.80
N VAL A 88 -5.23 -12.38 -7.43
CA VAL A 88 -5.47 -12.70 -8.83
C VAL A 88 -6.55 -13.78 -8.88
N ALA A 89 -7.65 -13.47 -9.56
CA ALA A 89 -8.72 -14.41 -9.84
C ALA A 89 -8.70 -14.80 -11.32
N ARG A 90 -8.75 -16.10 -11.60
CA ARG A 90 -8.85 -16.62 -12.97
C ARG A 90 -10.22 -17.26 -13.14
N SER A 91 -10.99 -16.80 -14.13
CA SER A 91 -12.34 -17.30 -14.38
C SER A 91 -12.64 -17.27 -15.86
N ALA A 92 -13.17 -18.38 -16.40
CA ALA A 92 -13.54 -18.50 -17.82
C ALA A 92 -12.41 -18.12 -18.81
N GLY A 93 -11.15 -18.41 -18.46
CA GLY A 93 -9.99 -18.06 -19.28
C GLY A 93 -9.54 -16.59 -19.19
N GLU A 94 -10.23 -15.76 -18.41
CA GLU A 94 -9.82 -14.38 -18.14
C GLU A 94 -9.05 -14.25 -16.83
N THR A 95 -8.00 -13.44 -16.84
CA THR A 95 -7.27 -13.04 -15.64
C THR A 95 -7.86 -11.73 -15.12
N ARG A 96 -8.24 -11.74 -13.84
CA ARG A 96 -8.77 -10.57 -13.13
C ARG A 96 -7.91 -10.27 -11.91
N LEU A 97 -7.73 -8.99 -11.62
CA LEU A 97 -7.13 -8.52 -10.39
C LEU A 97 -8.24 -7.99 -9.49
N VAL A 98 -8.40 -8.59 -8.31
CA VAL A 98 -9.38 -8.19 -7.31
C VAL A 98 -8.66 -7.37 -6.24
N VAL A 99 -9.20 -6.20 -5.94
CA VAL A 99 -8.68 -5.27 -4.94
C VAL A 99 -9.79 -4.97 -3.94
N GLU A 100 -9.54 -5.30 -2.67
CA GLU A 100 -10.46 -5.04 -1.58
C GLU A 100 -9.85 -4.06 -0.60
N LEU A 101 -10.57 -2.97 -0.33
CA LEU A 101 -10.10 -1.86 0.49
C LEU A 101 -11.07 -1.63 1.65
N ALA A 102 -10.71 -2.09 2.84
CA ALA A 102 -11.49 -1.86 4.05
C ALA A 102 -11.45 -0.37 4.46
N GLY A 103 -12.61 0.19 4.84
CA GLY A 103 -12.72 1.57 5.30
C GLY A 103 -12.65 2.64 4.21
N VAL A 104 -12.39 2.27 2.95
CA VAL A 104 -12.42 3.19 1.81
C VAL A 104 -13.85 3.27 1.28
N ARG A 105 -14.49 4.42 1.51
CA ARG A 105 -15.89 4.69 1.11
C ARG A 105 -16.02 5.36 -0.25
N ASP A 106 -14.99 6.11 -0.66
CA ASP A 106 -14.95 6.77 -1.96
C ASP A 106 -14.25 5.87 -2.98
N VAL A 107 -15.07 5.15 -3.74
CA VAL A 107 -14.62 4.24 -4.79
C VAL A 107 -13.94 5.01 -5.93
N HIS A 108 -14.38 6.23 -6.25
CA HIS A 108 -13.82 7.00 -7.37
C HIS A 108 -12.40 7.44 -7.07
N LYS A 109 -12.16 7.90 -5.84
CA LYS A 109 -10.81 8.20 -5.37
C LYS A 109 -9.92 6.94 -5.44
N ALA A 110 -10.42 5.80 -4.98
CA ALA A 110 -9.65 4.55 -5.07
C ALA A 110 -9.32 4.16 -6.52
N ILE A 111 -10.28 4.29 -7.44
CA ILE A 111 -10.09 4.00 -8.87
C ILE A 111 -9.06 4.95 -9.48
N GLN A 112 -9.15 6.25 -9.19
CA GLN A 112 -8.20 7.24 -9.69
C GLN A 112 -6.78 6.92 -9.21
N GLU A 113 -6.61 6.69 -7.91
CA GLU A 113 -5.30 6.47 -7.30
C GLU A 113 -4.67 5.11 -7.69
N ILE A 114 -5.49 4.08 -7.90
CA ILE A 114 -5.03 2.78 -8.44
C ILE A 114 -4.73 2.88 -9.93
N GLY A 115 -5.60 3.58 -10.67
CA GLY A 115 -5.62 3.65 -12.12
C GLY A 115 -4.62 4.64 -12.72
N GLU A 116 -4.23 5.67 -11.99
CA GLU A 116 -3.08 6.51 -12.32
C GLU A 116 -1.84 5.60 -12.32
N THR A 117 -1.44 5.19 -13.52
CA THR A 117 -0.30 4.33 -13.75
C THR A 117 0.88 5.22 -14.10
N PRO A 118 1.66 5.74 -13.12
CA PRO A 118 2.89 6.44 -13.45
C PRO A 118 3.81 5.45 -14.17
N PHE A 119 4.03 5.68 -15.46
CA PHE A 119 5.06 5.01 -16.23
C PHE A 119 6.30 5.90 -16.20
N LEU A 120 7.45 5.31 -15.89
CA LEU A 120 8.72 6.00 -16.00
C LEU A 120 9.47 5.47 -17.23
N GLU A 121 9.85 6.37 -18.11
CA GLU A 121 10.68 6.10 -19.26
C GLU A 121 11.93 6.97 -19.20
N PHE A 122 13.06 6.39 -19.57
CA PHE A 122 14.29 7.14 -19.80
C PHE A 122 14.40 7.35 -21.31
N ARG A 123 14.60 8.60 -21.73
CA ARG A 123 14.71 8.97 -23.14
C ARG A 123 16.03 9.67 -23.40
N GLU A 124 16.63 9.39 -24.54
CA GLU A 124 17.80 10.10 -25.03
C GLU A 124 17.38 11.37 -25.76
N VAL A 125 18.16 12.44 -25.57
CA VAL A 125 17.95 13.72 -26.23
C VAL A 125 18.69 13.71 -27.55
N GLN A 126 17.97 13.93 -28.65
CA GLN A 126 18.56 14.16 -29.96
C GLN A 126 18.48 15.64 -30.29
N GLU A 127 19.62 16.33 -30.21
CA GLU A 127 19.73 17.71 -30.66
C GLU A 127 19.66 17.75 -32.19
N GLN A 128 18.55 18.28 -32.71
CA GLN A 128 18.38 18.53 -34.14
C GLN A 128 19.17 19.80 -34.48
N GLN A 129 20.31 19.63 -35.14
CA GLN A 129 21.13 20.74 -35.64
C GLN A 129 20.48 21.31 -36.91
N GLY A 130 19.43 22.11 -36.72
CA GLY A 130 18.75 22.86 -37.78
C GLY A 130 18.87 24.35 -37.53
N GLU A 131 19.56 25.07 -38.42
CA GLU A 131 19.58 26.52 -38.42
C GLU A 131 18.17 27.06 -38.70
N GLY A 132 17.54 27.64 -37.67
CA GLY A 132 16.34 28.46 -37.80
C GLY A 132 15.08 27.83 -37.21
N THR A 133 14.53 28.52 -36.21
CA THR A 133 13.21 28.31 -35.57
C THR A 133 13.11 27.09 -34.65
N SER A 134 13.44 27.32 -33.37
CA SER A 134 12.96 26.58 -32.18
C SER A 134 12.56 25.13 -32.43
N THR A 135 13.55 24.28 -32.67
CA THR A 135 13.34 22.83 -32.74
C THR A 135 13.27 22.30 -31.33
N GLU A 136 12.10 21.82 -30.90
CA GLU A 136 12.00 21.09 -29.64
C GLU A 136 12.92 19.85 -29.69
N PRO A 137 13.63 19.54 -28.60
CA PRO A 137 14.48 18.36 -28.55
C PRO A 137 13.65 17.11 -28.84
N ALA A 138 14.11 16.30 -29.79
CA ALA A 138 13.49 15.01 -30.05
C ALA A 138 13.92 14.03 -28.97
N PHE A 139 12.95 13.41 -28.28
CA PHE A 139 13.20 12.42 -27.24
C PHE A 139 13.02 11.00 -27.78
N ILE A 140 14.11 10.23 -27.83
CA ILE A 140 14.09 8.85 -28.32
C ILE A 140 13.94 7.90 -27.12
N PRO A 141 12.93 7.01 -27.10
CA PRO A 141 12.75 6.06 -26.00
C PRO A 141 13.91 5.07 -25.93
N THR A 142 14.42 4.85 -24.71
CA THR A 142 15.46 3.84 -24.48
C THR A 142 14.86 2.51 -24.02
N LYS A 143 15.71 1.48 -23.91
CA LYS A 143 15.34 0.20 -23.27
C LYS A 143 15.22 0.31 -21.74
N LEU A 144 15.74 1.39 -21.14
CA LEU A 144 15.66 1.61 -19.70
C LEU A 144 14.29 2.21 -19.36
N THR A 145 13.54 1.51 -18.52
CA THR A 145 12.20 1.90 -18.06
C THR A 145 12.09 1.72 -16.56
N GLY A 146 10.98 2.16 -15.96
CA GLY A 146 10.67 1.94 -14.55
C GLY A 146 10.70 0.47 -14.11
N ARG A 147 10.62 -0.50 -15.05
CA ARG A 147 10.80 -1.94 -14.77
C ARG A 147 12.13 -2.25 -14.08
N TYR A 148 13.16 -1.46 -14.35
CA TYR A 148 14.49 -1.68 -13.82
C TYR A 148 14.68 -1.05 -12.43
N ILE A 149 13.67 -0.35 -11.88
CA ILE A 149 13.77 0.29 -10.56
C ILE A 149 13.46 -0.72 -9.46
N THR A 150 14.40 -0.87 -8.52
CA THR A 150 14.27 -1.69 -7.32
C THR A 150 13.88 -0.85 -6.09
N GLY A 151 14.20 0.44 -6.09
CA GLY A 151 13.86 1.36 -5.00
C GLY A 151 13.83 2.82 -5.42
N ALA A 152 13.02 3.61 -4.74
CA ALA A 152 12.95 5.06 -4.88
C ALA A 152 12.82 5.68 -3.49
N GLN A 153 13.68 6.66 -3.16
CA GLN A 153 13.67 7.33 -1.86
C GLN A 153 13.85 8.84 -2.02
N LEU A 154 13.14 9.60 -1.19
CA LEU A 154 13.39 11.03 -1.01
C LEU A 154 14.77 11.21 -0.35
N SER A 155 15.60 12.03 -0.98
CA SER A 155 16.90 12.46 -0.49
C SER A 155 16.98 13.98 -0.63
N PHE A 156 17.99 14.59 -0.04
CA PHE A 156 18.25 16.02 -0.14
C PHE A 156 19.68 16.21 -0.63
N ASP A 157 19.88 17.15 -1.55
CA ASP A 157 21.22 17.52 -2.00
C ASP A 157 21.96 18.38 -0.95
N THR A 158 23.18 18.80 -1.27
CA THR A 158 23.99 19.66 -0.37
C THR A 158 23.41 21.07 -0.17
N THR A 159 22.47 21.49 -1.01
CA THR A 159 21.75 22.78 -0.90
C THR A 159 20.45 22.66 -0.10
N GLY A 160 20.05 21.43 0.27
CA GLY A 160 18.79 21.12 0.93
C GLY A 160 17.62 20.97 -0.04
N ALA A 161 17.86 20.92 -1.36
CA ALA A 161 16.83 20.68 -2.36
C ALA A 161 16.40 19.21 -2.35
N PRO A 162 15.08 18.92 -2.40
CA PRO A 162 14.58 17.55 -2.45
C PRO A 162 14.90 16.90 -3.80
N GLN A 163 15.39 15.67 -3.76
CA GLN A 163 15.65 14.83 -4.93
C GLN A 163 15.13 13.41 -4.71
N VAL A 164 14.78 12.71 -5.79
CA VAL A 164 14.39 11.30 -5.75
C VAL A 164 15.58 10.46 -6.18
N SER A 165 16.15 9.71 -5.23
CA SER A 165 17.18 8.71 -5.53
C SER A 165 16.52 7.44 -6.05
N LEU A 166 16.96 6.95 -7.21
CA LEU A 166 16.47 5.74 -7.84
C LEU A 166 17.56 4.66 -7.80
N THR A 167 17.22 3.47 -7.30
CA THR A 167 18.09 2.29 -7.33
C THR A 167 17.63 1.38 -8.46
N LEU A 168 18.56 0.93 -9.32
CA LEU A 168 18.28 0.04 -10.45
C LEU A 168 18.73 -1.39 -10.14
N ASN A 169 18.13 -2.39 -10.79
CA ASN A 169 18.70 -3.74 -10.81
C ASN A 169 19.90 -3.79 -11.77
N SER A 170 20.97 -4.49 -11.37
CA SER A 170 22.16 -4.70 -12.21
C SER A 170 21.90 -5.70 -13.32
#